data_AF-A0A1M4XSD0-F1
#
_entry.id   AF-A0A1M4XSD0-F1
#
_cell.length_a   1.000
_cell.length_b   1.000
_cell.length_c   1.000
_cell.angle_alpha   90.00
_cell.angle_beta   90.00
_cell.angle_gamma   90.00
#
_symmetry.space_group_name_H-M   'P 1'
#
loop_
_entity.id
_entity.type
_entity.pdbx_description
1 polymer ?
#
loop_
_entity_poly.entity_id
_entity_poly.type
_entity_poly.pdbx_seq_one_letter_code
_entity_poly.pdbx_strand_id
1 'polypeptide(L)'
;MYPNLYYAFKDLFGIEFTPLRFINSFGFFVALCFIVAAALVTAELKRKSKAGLLVPSETSITVGEPAGISELLLNFFLGFIVGYKIIALFFLGPEASADPQAYIFSSAGSWPAGLATGALFAFLKWQEKNKTRLEKPETRKVRIWPQDRVGEITMLALVFGLLGAKLFDIFENWSDFLTRPMAYILSGGGLTFYGGLICATIAIIIFARKHKIPLRHLADSLAPALMLAYAIGRIGCQVAGDGDWGIENTSPNPLGFLPDWMWSYNYPHNVNEVGVPIPGCNGRYCTQLPTGHFPTPFYETVVCTLLFGVLWALRKKIRPFGALFALYLILNGLERFFIEKIRVNNRMELFGLHPTQAEVISTGLVLVGIGLWIYLRRKTAPVTASRQA
;
A
#
# COMPACT_ATOMS: atom_id res chain seq x y z
N MET A 1 -11.56 8.37 16.91
CA MET A 1 -10.56 7.79 15.98
C MET A 1 -9.72 6.78 16.74
N TYR A 2 -9.09 5.83 16.05
CA TYR A 2 -8.24 4.81 16.65
C TYR A 2 -6.82 4.91 16.06
N PRO A 3 -5.88 5.57 16.76
CA PRO A 3 -4.48 5.69 16.32
C PRO A 3 -3.81 4.32 16.11
N ASN A 4 -4.13 3.35 16.97
CA ASN A 4 -3.63 1.99 16.92
C ASN A 4 -4.73 0.98 17.31
N LEU A 5 -4.45 -0.30 17.10
CA LEU A 5 -5.41 -1.37 17.38
C LEU A 5 -5.75 -1.50 18.86
N TYR A 6 -4.90 -1.02 19.78
CA TYR A 6 -5.22 -1.04 21.22
C TYR A 6 -6.46 -0.20 21.52
N TYR A 7 -6.54 1.03 21.00
CA TYR A 7 -7.70 1.89 21.21
C TYR A 7 -8.97 1.31 20.57
N ALA A 8 -8.85 0.69 19.39
CA ALA A 8 -9.97 0.02 18.74
C ALA A 8 -10.50 -1.17 19.55
N PHE A 9 -9.60 -2.04 20.05
CA PHE A 9 -10.00 -3.21 20.83
C PHE A 9 -10.55 -2.86 22.21
N LYS A 10 -9.98 -1.84 22.85
CA LYS A 10 -10.49 -1.33 24.12
C LYS A 10 -11.92 -0.82 24.00
N ASP A 11 -12.22 -0.07 22.93
CA ASP A 11 -13.54 0.51 22.71
C ASP A 11 -14.57 -0.55 22.25
N LEU A 12 -14.21 -1.41 21.29
CA LEU A 12 -15.13 -2.39 20.71
C LEU A 12 -15.39 -3.61 21.59
N PHE A 13 -14.40 -4.04 22.38
CA PHE A 13 -14.48 -5.29 23.15
C PHE A 13 -14.25 -5.11 24.66
N GLY A 14 -13.85 -3.93 25.12
CA GLY A 14 -13.47 -3.71 26.52
C GLY A 14 -12.17 -4.40 26.93
N ILE A 15 -11.36 -4.86 25.98
CA ILE A 15 -10.14 -5.64 26.25
C ILE A 15 -8.91 -4.73 26.21
N GLU A 16 -8.20 -4.60 27.34
CA GLU A 16 -6.94 -3.87 27.42
C GLU A 16 -5.75 -4.78 27.09
N PHE A 17 -5.42 -4.90 25.81
CA PHE A 17 -4.27 -5.68 25.35
C PHE A 17 -3.13 -4.77 24.86
N THR A 18 -2.24 -4.38 25.79
CA THR A 18 -1.14 -3.43 25.58
C THR A 18 -0.28 -3.66 24.33
N PRO A 19 0.03 -4.91 23.90
CA PRO A 19 0.80 -5.14 22.68
C PRO A 19 0.18 -4.58 21.40
N LEU A 20 -1.15 -4.38 21.35
CA LEU A 20 -1.82 -3.79 20.20
C LEU A 20 -1.48 -2.31 19.97
N ARG A 21 -0.82 -1.64 20.93
CA ARG A 21 -0.31 -0.27 20.74
C ARG A 21 0.75 -0.18 19.64
N PHE A 22 1.43 -1.29 19.34
CA PHE A 22 2.44 -1.37 18.28
C PHE A 22 1.83 -1.31 16.88
N ILE A 23 0.61 -1.82 16.73
CA ILE A 23 -0.02 -1.94 15.42
C ILE A 23 -0.83 -0.68 15.18
N ASN A 24 -0.21 0.30 14.55
CA ASN A 24 -0.90 1.51 14.09
C ASN A 24 -2.03 1.12 13.13
N SER A 25 -3.19 1.75 13.28
CA SER A 25 -4.37 1.41 12.48
C SER A 25 -4.12 1.67 11.00
N PHE A 26 -3.49 2.79 10.66
CA PHE A 26 -3.10 3.10 9.29
C PHE A 26 -2.18 2.01 8.70
N GLY A 27 -1.11 1.63 9.42
CA GLY A 27 -0.18 0.60 8.99
C GLY A 27 -0.84 -0.78 8.82
N PHE A 28 -1.80 -1.12 9.68
CA PHE A 28 -2.61 -2.33 9.56
C PHE A 28 -3.41 -2.36 8.25
N PHE A 29 -4.11 -1.27 7.93
CA PHE A 29 -4.86 -1.18 6.67
C PHE A 29 -3.94 -1.18 5.45
N VAL A 30 -2.77 -0.53 5.50
CA VAL A 30 -1.77 -0.60 4.43
C VAL A 30 -1.30 -2.04 4.20
N ALA A 31 -1.02 -2.81 5.25
CA ALA A 31 -0.67 -4.23 5.12
C ALA A 31 -1.81 -5.04 4.48
N LEU A 32 -3.06 -4.75 4.89
CA LEU A 32 -4.25 -5.36 4.30
C LEU A 32 -4.39 -5.04 2.80
N CYS A 33 -4.05 -3.82 2.37
CA CYS A 33 -4.03 -3.43 0.95
C CYS A 33 -3.14 -4.36 0.12
N PHE A 34 -1.92 -4.65 0.58
CA PHE A 34 -1.01 -5.55 -0.14
C PHE A 34 -1.56 -6.97 -0.23
N ILE A 35 -2.12 -7.50 0.87
CA ILE A 35 -2.69 -8.85 0.90
C ILE A 35 -3.88 -8.96 -0.06
N VAL A 36 -4.82 -8.02 0.01
CA VAL A 36 -6.02 -8.02 -0.85
C VAL A 36 -5.65 -7.80 -2.31
N ALA A 37 -4.74 -6.86 -2.60
CA ALA A 37 -4.26 -6.64 -3.96
C ALA A 37 -3.60 -7.90 -4.53
N ALA A 38 -2.71 -8.54 -3.77
CA ALA A 38 -2.04 -9.78 -4.18
C ALA A 38 -3.06 -10.90 -4.47
N ALA A 39 -4.07 -11.07 -3.62
CA ALA A 39 -5.13 -12.05 -3.82
C ALA A 39 -5.93 -11.77 -5.11
N LEU A 40 -6.31 -10.52 -5.36
CA LEU A 40 -7.06 -10.13 -6.56
C LEU A 40 -6.24 -10.29 -7.85
N VAL A 41 -4.97 -9.85 -7.84
CA VAL A 41 -4.08 -10.01 -8.99
C VAL A 41 -3.85 -11.49 -9.28
N THR A 42 -3.63 -12.31 -8.24
CA THR A 42 -3.49 -13.77 -8.38
C THR A 42 -4.75 -14.38 -9.01
N ALA A 43 -5.93 -14.01 -8.53
CA ALA A 43 -7.20 -14.51 -9.07
C ALA A 43 -7.39 -14.12 -10.55
N GLU A 44 -7.06 -12.89 -10.92
CA GLU A 44 -7.24 -12.39 -12.28
C GLU A 44 -6.19 -12.94 -13.26
N LEU A 45 -4.93 -13.07 -12.83
CA LEU A 45 -3.90 -13.75 -13.62
C LEU A 45 -4.24 -15.23 -13.81
N LYS A 46 -4.69 -15.93 -12.76
CA LYS A 46 -5.16 -17.32 -12.87
C LYS A 46 -6.33 -17.46 -13.85
N ARG A 47 -7.27 -16.50 -13.86
CA ARG A 47 -8.36 -16.45 -14.84
C ARG A 47 -7.84 -16.26 -16.27
N LYS A 48 -6.90 -15.34 -16.48
CA LYS A 48 -6.30 -15.09 -17.81
C LYS A 48 -5.48 -16.30 -18.29
N SER A 49 -4.76 -16.98 -17.40
CA SER A 49 -4.07 -18.26 -17.68
C SER A 49 -5.06 -19.34 -18.11
N LYS A 50 -6.18 -19.51 -17.39
CA LYS A 50 -7.24 -20.46 -17.79
C LYS A 50 -7.89 -20.12 -19.15
N ALA A 51 -7.90 -18.85 -19.53
CA ALA A 51 -8.40 -18.40 -20.82
C ALA A 51 -7.37 -18.52 -21.96
N GLY A 52 -6.19 -19.09 -21.71
CA GLY A 52 -5.13 -19.25 -22.70
C GLY A 52 -4.40 -17.95 -23.07
N LEU A 53 -4.56 -16.89 -22.28
CA LEU A 53 -3.97 -15.56 -22.57
C LEU A 53 -2.54 -15.39 -22.03
N LEU A 54 -2.11 -16.30 -21.15
CA LEU A 54 -0.81 -16.26 -20.50
C LEU A 54 -0.11 -17.59 -20.70
N VAL A 55 1.21 -17.54 -20.84
CA VAL A 55 2.07 -18.73 -20.99
C VAL A 55 3.00 -18.86 -19.79
N PRO A 56 3.29 -20.08 -19.33
CA PRO A 56 4.27 -20.29 -18.27
C PRO A 56 5.70 -20.08 -18.78
N SER A 57 6.58 -19.63 -17.90
CA SER A 57 8.03 -19.63 -18.14
C SER A 57 8.64 -20.92 -17.59
N GLU A 58 9.50 -21.60 -18.37
CA GLU A 58 10.29 -22.72 -17.88
C GLU A 58 11.54 -22.19 -17.16
N THR A 59 11.76 -22.62 -15.92
CA THR A 59 12.95 -22.26 -15.14
C THR A 59 13.52 -23.52 -14.50
N SER A 60 14.83 -23.70 -14.59
CA SER A 60 15.55 -24.75 -13.87
C SER A 60 15.70 -24.36 -12.41
N ILE A 61 15.09 -25.11 -11.50
CA ILE A 61 15.30 -24.97 -10.05
C ILE A 61 16.06 -26.20 -9.58
N THR A 62 17.16 -25.98 -8.86
CA THR A 62 17.86 -27.07 -8.16
C THR A 62 17.07 -27.41 -6.90
N VAL A 63 16.57 -28.63 -6.82
CA VAL A 63 15.80 -29.13 -5.68
C VAL A 63 16.69 -30.06 -4.85
N GLY A 64 16.63 -29.93 -3.53
CA GLY A 64 17.29 -30.85 -2.60
C GLY A 64 18.69 -30.46 -2.14
N GLU A 65 19.15 -29.24 -2.40
CA GLU A 65 20.39 -28.71 -1.83
C GLU A 65 20.26 -28.51 -0.30
N PRO A 66 21.35 -28.76 0.48
CA PRO A 66 21.37 -28.44 1.90
C PRO A 66 21.24 -26.92 2.11
N ALA A 67 20.84 -26.52 3.31
CA ALA A 67 20.79 -25.10 3.66
C ALA A 67 22.19 -24.49 3.53
N GLY A 68 22.34 -23.47 2.68
CA GLY A 68 23.59 -22.74 2.54
C GLY A 68 23.93 -21.99 3.82
N ILE A 69 25.21 -21.85 4.14
CA ILE A 69 25.66 -21.07 5.31
C ILE A 69 25.13 -19.64 5.24
N SER A 70 25.12 -19.03 4.06
CA SER A 70 24.55 -17.70 3.82
C SER A 70 23.04 -17.63 4.10
N GLU A 71 22.27 -18.65 3.71
CA GLU A 71 20.84 -18.72 4.00
C GLU A 71 20.59 -18.82 5.51
N LEU A 72 21.36 -19.66 6.21
CA LEU A 72 21.25 -19.84 7.66
C LEU A 72 21.62 -18.57 8.41
N LEU A 73 22.73 -17.91 8.03
CA LEU A 73 23.14 -16.63 8.62
C LEU A 73 22.13 -15.52 8.36
N LEU A 74 21.55 -15.45 7.16
CA LEU A 74 20.51 -14.47 6.85
C LEU A 74 19.25 -14.70 7.71
N ASN A 75 18.80 -15.95 7.83
CA ASN A 75 17.64 -16.28 8.67
C ASN A 75 17.94 -16.04 10.15
N PHE A 76 19.16 -16.33 10.61
CA PHE A 76 19.61 -15.98 11.95
C PHE A 76 19.52 -14.47 12.19
N PHE A 77 20.06 -13.67 11.28
CA PHE A 77 20.06 -12.21 11.40
C PHE A 77 18.64 -11.62 11.40
N LEU A 78 17.77 -12.11 10.52
CA LEU A 78 16.36 -11.71 10.49
C LEU A 78 15.65 -12.08 11.79
N GLY A 79 15.83 -13.32 12.26
CA GLY A 79 15.30 -13.76 13.54
C GLY A 79 15.85 -12.95 14.71
N PHE A 80 17.14 -12.57 14.66
CA PHE A 80 17.80 -11.75 15.66
C PHE A 80 17.18 -10.37 15.75
N ILE A 81 16.97 -9.67 14.63
CA ILE A 81 16.32 -8.36 14.63
C ILE A 81 14.90 -8.45 15.22
N VAL A 82 14.13 -9.47 14.81
CA VAL A 82 12.78 -9.71 15.33
C VAL A 82 12.80 -9.95 16.84
N GLY A 83 13.72 -10.77 17.35
CA GLY A 83 13.83 -11.01 18.79
C GLY A 83 14.30 -9.80 19.57
N TYR A 84 15.36 -9.17 19.07
CA TYR A 84 16.03 -8.05 19.70
C TYR A 84 15.12 -6.84 19.86
N LYS A 85 14.21 -6.60 18.90
CA LYS A 85 13.26 -5.50 18.91
C LYS A 85 11.85 -5.92 19.29
N ILE A 86 11.24 -6.78 18.48
CA ILE A 86 9.81 -7.04 18.53
C ILE A 86 9.48 -7.92 19.74
N ILE A 87 10.19 -9.03 19.92
CA ILE A 87 9.96 -9.91 21.07
C ILE A 87 10.38 -9.23 22.38
N ALA A 88 11.49 -8.49 22.36
CA ALA A 88 11.97 -7.71 23.50
C ALA A 88 10.92 -6.74 24.04
N LEU A 89 10.10 -6.11 23.19
CA LEU A 89 9.02 -5.22 23.61
C LEU A 89 7.97 -5.87 24.51
N PHE A 90 7.71 -7.17 24.35
CA PHE A 90 6.77 -7.88 25.21
C PHE A 90 7.32 -8.12 26.62
N PHE A 91 8.64 -7.99 26.79
CA PHE A 91 9.34 -8.21 28.06
C PHE A 91 9.92 -6.93 28.68
N LEU A 92 10.05 -5.86 27.89
CA LEU A 92 10.48 -4.54 28.35
C LEU A 92 9.28 -3.77 28.88
N GLY A 93 9.47 -3.11 30.03
CA GLY A 93 8.39 -2.51 30.84
C GLY A 93 7.57 -1.39 30.16
N PRO A 94 6.66 -0.76 30.92
CA PRO A 94 5.63 0.14 30.38
C PRO A 94 6.14 1.32 29.54
N GLU A 95 7.39 1.76 29.74
CA GLU A 95 8.01 2.87 29.00
C GLU A 95 8.22 2.55 27.51
N ALA A 96 8.65 1.33 27.17
CA ALA A 96 8.86 0.94 25.77
C ALA A 96 7.54 0.71 25.02
N SER A 97 6.47 0.41 25.76
CA SER A 97 5.11 0.25 25.23
C SER A 97 4.34 1.58 25.08
N ALA A 98 4.86 2.68 25.64
CA ALA A 98 4.22 3.99 25.58
C ALA A 98 4.47 4.69 24.23
N ASP A 99 5.67 4.54 23.67
CA ASP A 99 6.00 4.99 22.30
C ASP A 99 6.76 3.88 21.54
N PRO A 100 6.03 2.93 20.94
CA PRO A 100 6.65 1.82 20.21
C PRO A 100 7.47 2.28 19.01
N GLN A 101 7.10 3.38 18.37
CA GLN A 101 7.82 3.89 17.20
C GLN A 101 9.19 4.44 17.60
N ALA A 102 9.26 5.24 18.66
CA ALA A 102 10.54 5.71 19.20
C ALA A 102 11.45 4.55 19.61
N TYR A 103 10.88 3.49 20.19
CA TYR A 103 11.64 2.31 20.57
C TYR A 103 12.24 1.55 19.36
N ILE A 104 11.46 1.33 18.30
CA ILE A 104 11.93 0.59 17.10
C ILE A 104 13.19 1.23 16.53
N PHE A 105 13.19 2.56 16.40
CA PHE A 105 14.31 3.32 15.83
C PHE A 105 15.42 3.65 16.84
N SER A 106 15.26 3.30 18.13
CA SER A 106 16.31 3.45 19.13
C SER A 106 17.39 2.36 19.01
N SER A 107 18.45 2.42 19.81
CA SER A 107 19.40 1.32 19.99
C SER A 107 18.95 0.31 21.07
N ALA A 108 17.81 0.52 21.74
CA ALA A 108 17.35 -0.35 22.81
C ALA A 108 16.84 -1.70 22.26
N GLY A 109 17.05 -2.77 23.02
CA GLY A 109 16.66 -4.12 22.64
C GLY A 109 17.06 -5.18 23.67
N SER A 110 16.71 -6.43 23.40
CA SER A 110 17.10 -7.58 24.23
C SER A 110 17.99 -8.54 23.47
N TRP A 111 19.28 -8.56 23.82
CA TRP A 111 20.26 -9.50 23.26
C TRP A 111 19.87 -10.96 23.46
N PRO A 112 19.44 -11.42 24.66
CA PRO A 112 19.00 -12.80 24.86
C PRO A 112 17.82 -13.17 23.96
N ALA A 113 16.83 -12.27 23.84
CA ALA A 113 15.68 -12.51 22.96
C ALA A 113 16.11 -12.61 21.49
N GLY A 114 16.99 -11.71 21.04
CA GLY A 114 17.54 -11.74 19.68
C GLY A 114 18.32 -13.01 19.37
N LEU A 115 19.24 -13.43 20.26
CA LEU A 115 20.02 -14.65 20.04
C LEU A 115 19.12 -15.90 20.00
N ALA A 116 18.13 -15.99 20.89
CA ALA A 116 17.21 -17.12 20.94
C ALA A 116 16.34 -17.23 19.67
N THR A 117 15.73 -16.14 19.23
CA THR A 117 14.90 -16.14 18.01
C THR A 117 15.73 -16.27 16.74
N GLY A 118 16.93 -15.71 16.71
CA GLY A 118 17.88 -15.90 15.61
C GLY A 118 18.25 -17.38 15.46
N ALA A 119 18.61 -18.04 16.55
CA ALA A 119 18.90 -19.48 16.54
C ALA A 119 17.68 -20.30 16.10
N LEU A 120 16.48 -19.95 16.59
CA LEU A 120 15.22 -20.58 16.18
C LEU A 120 14.98 -20.45 14.67
N PHE A 121 15.13 -19.26 14.09
CA PHE A 121 14.90 -19.04 12.65
C PHE A 121 15.91 -19.79 11.79
N ALA A 122 17.19 -19.78 12.17
CA ALA A 122 18.21 -20.58 11.50
C ALA A 122 17.90 -22.08 11.58
N PHE A 123 17.47 -22.57 12.76
CA PHE A 123 17.08 -23.96 12.96
C PHE A 123 15.85 -24.34 12.12
N LEU A 124 14.80 -23.51 12.11
CA LEU A 124 13.60 -23.74 11.30
C LEU A 124 13.95 -23.80 9.81
N LYS A 125 14.85 -22.90 9.34
CA LYS A 125 15.30 -22.92 7.94
C LYS A 125 16.11 -24.16 7.61
N TRP A 126 17.01 -24.56 8.50
CA TRP A 126 17.75 -25.81 8.38
C TRP A 126 16.81 -27.02 8.33
N GLN A 127 15.80 -27.06 9.20
CA GLN A 127 14.82 -28.15 9.24
C GLN A 127 13.98 -28.21 7.95
N GLU A 128 13.54 -27.06 7.43
CA GLU A 128 12.81 -26.97 6.16
C GLU A 128 13.63 -27.56 5.00
N LYS A 129 14.88 -27.14 4.85
CA LYS A 129 15.77 -27.63 3.78
C LYS A 129 16.11 -29.11 3.96
N ASN A 130 16.36 -29.55 5.19
CA ASN A 130 16.67 -30.94 5.47
C ASN A 130 15.49 -31.88 5.19
N LYS A 131 14.24 -31.43 5.36
CA LYS A 131 13.04 -32.18 4.96
C LYS A 131 12.93 -32.39 3.45
N THR A 132 13.42 -31.44 2.66
CA THR A 132 13.39 -31.50 1.18
C THR A 132 14.70 -31.97 0.56
N ARG A 133 15.67 -32.37 1.37
CA ARG A 133 17.01 -32.76 0.93
C ARG A 133 16.95 -34.05 0.12
N LEU A 134 17.61 -34.05 -1.03
CA LEU A 134 17.80 -35.24 -1.86
C LEU A 134 19.26 -35.72 -1.72
N GLU A 135 19.50 -37.02 -1.93
CA GLU A 135 20.87 -37.58 -1.90
C GLU A 135 21.77 -36.95 -2.98
N LYS A 136 21.18 -36.57 -4.11
CA LYS A 136 21.81 -35.74 -5.14
C LYS A 136 20.83 -34.62 -5.51
N PRO A 137 21.25 -33.34 -5.44
CA PRO A 137 20.43 -32.24 -5.91
C PRO A 137 20.06 -32.45 -7.37
N GLU A 138 18.77 -32.37 -7.69
CA GLU A 138 18.27 -32.55 -9.04
C GLU A 138 17.81 -31.21 -9.61
N THR A 139 18.33 -30.87 -10.79
CA THR A 139 17.84 -29.72 -11.56
C THR A 139 16.54 -30.10 -12.25
N ARG A 140 15.41 -29.64 -11.71
CA ARG A 140 14.10 -29.86 -12.31
C ARG A 140 13.67 -28.64 -13.11
N LYS A 141 13.18 -28.86 -14.34
CA LYS A 141 12.52 -27.81 -15.12
C LYS A 141 11.12 -27.63 -14.55
N VAL A 142 10.89 -26.52 -13.85
CA VAL A 142 9.59 -26.16 -13.30
C VAL A 142 8.95 -25.12 -14.21
N ARG A 143 7.67 -25.31 -14.51
CA ARG A 143 6.83 -24.33 -15.21
C ARG A 143 6.25 -23.38 -14.19
N ILE A 144 6.65 -22.12 -14.26
CA ILE A 144 6.17 -21.09 -13.33
C ILE A 144 5.23 -20.17 -14.09
N TRP A 145 4.02 -20.02 -13.57
CA TRP A 145 3.01 -19.17 -14.18
C TRP A 145 3.07 -17.74 -13.64
N PRO A 146 2.56 -16.74 -14.38
CA PRO A 146 2.52 -15.36 -13.90
C PRO A 146 1.82 -15.19 -12.55
N GLN A 147 0.76 -15.96 -12.25
CA GLN A 147 0.09 -15.90 -10.95
C GLN A 147 0.96 -16.36 -9.77
N ASP A 148 1.94 -17.24 -10.01
CA ASP A 148 2.83 -17.73 -8.95
C ASP A 148 3.88 -16.68 -8.57
N ARG A 149 4.11 -15.70 -9.47
CA ARG A 149 5.06 -14.59 -9.28
C ARG A 149 4.44 -13.37 -8.56
N VAL A 150 3.16 -13.43 -8.16
CA VAL A 150 2.49 -12.29 -7.52
C VAL A 150 3.11 -11.95 -6.17
N GLY A 151 3.61 -12.94 -5.43
CA GLY A 151 4.37 -12.69 -4.20
C GLY A 151 5.61 -11.83 -4.46
N GLU A 152 6.39 -12.16 -5.49
CA GLU A 152 7.58 -11.39 -5.89
C GLU A 152 7.20 -9.97 -6.34
N ILE A 153 6.13 -9.82 -7.14
CA ILE A 153 5.61 -8.50 -7.56
C ILE A 153 5.20 -7.66 -6.35
N THR A 154 4.54 -8.27 -5.37
CA THR A 154 4.08 -7.60 -4.14
C THR A 154 5.26 -7.16 -3.29
N MET A 155 6.29 -8.01 -3.16
CA MET A 155 7.53 -7.65 -2.45
C MET A 155 8.29 -6.53 -3.14
N LEU A 156 8.37 -6.54 -4.47
CA LEU A 156 8.97 -5.43 -5.23
C LEU A 156 8.17 -4.13 -5.02
N ALA A 157 6.84 -4.20 -5.04
CA ALA A 157 5.99 -3.04 -4.79
C ALA A 157 6.23 -2.45 -3.39
N LEU A 158 6.35 -3.30 -2.37
CA LEU A 158 6.63 -2.88 -1.00
C LEU A 158 8.03 -2.26 -0.87
N VAL A 159 9.07 -2.96 -1.33
CA VAL A 159 10.46 -2.53 -1.17
C VAL A 159 10.75 -1.27 -1.98
N PHE A 160 10.47 -1.27 -3.29
CA PHE A 160 10.74 -0.10 -4.13
C PHE A 160 9.74 1.03 -3.91
N GLY A 161 8.54 0.73 -3.41
CA GLY A 161 7.58 1.74 -2.97
C GLY A 161 8.09 2.52 -1.76
N LEU A 162 8.55 1.83 -0.72
CA LEU A 162 9.09 2.49 0.48
C LEU A 162 10.42 3.20 0.19
N LEU A 163 11.35 2.52 -0.50
CA LEU A 163 12.64 3.11 -0.87
C LEU A 163 12.46 4.33 -1.78
N GLY A 164 11.60 4.23 -2.79
CA GLY A 164 11.30 5.34 -3.68
C GLY A 164 10.66 6.51 -2.94
N ALA A 165 9.73 6.25 -2.03
CA ALA A 165 9.07 7.30 -1.27
C ALA A 165 10.04 8.07 -0.37
N LYS A 166 10.94 7.35 0.32
CA LYS A 166 11.98 7.97 1.15
C LYS A 166 13.01 8.72 0.32
N LEU A 167 13.41 8.16 -0.83
CA LEU A 167 14.39 8.79 -1.71
C LEU A 167 13.88 10.13 -2.25
N PHE A 168 12.63 10.20 -2.69
CA PHE A 168 12.05 11.45 -3.19
C PHE A 168 11.84 12.46 -2.09
N ASP A 169 11.44 12.03 -0.90
CA ASP A 169 11.33 12.91 0.28
C ASP A 169 12.67 13.57 0.63
N ILE A 170 13.78 12.83 0.52
CA ILE A 170 15.14 13.36 0.69
C ILE A 170 15.46 14.40 -0.39
N PHE A 171 15.05 14.19 -1.64
CA PHE A 171 15.28 15.16 -2.71
C PHE A 171 14.43 16.42 -2.57
N GLU A 172 13.17 16.29 -2.12
CA GLU A 172 12.27 17.42 -1.87
C GLU A 172 12.78 18.27 -0.69
N ASN A 173 13.31 17.64 0.36
CA ASN A 173 13.79 18.29 1.57
C ASN A 173 15.33 18.24 1.69
N TRP A 174 16.03 18.47 0.58
CA TRP A 174 17.48 18.28 0.48
C TRP A 174 18.28 19.10 1.50
N SER A 175 17.88 20.35 1.76
CA SER A 175 18.53 21.22 2.76
C SER A 175 18.45 20.61 4.16
N ASP A 176 17.27 20.15 4.55
CA ASP A 176 17.01 19.59 5.88
C ASP A 176 17.72 18.24 6.05
N PHE A 177 17.73 17.43 5.00
CA PHE A 177 18.49 16.19 4.94
C PHE A 177 19.98 16.41 5.19
N LEU A 178 20.61 17.40 4.54
CA LEU A 178 22.04 17.70 4.72
C LEU A 178 22.40 18.09 6.15
N THR A 179 21.48 18.69 6.90
CA THR A 179 21.72 19.05 8.30
C THR A 179 21.72 17.85 9.24
N ARG A 180 20.91 16.82 8.96
CA ARG A 180 20.69 15.68 9.87
C ARG A 180 20.47 14.36 9.12
N PRO A 181 21.45 13.88 8.33
CA PRO A 181 21.22 12.79 7.36
C PRO A 181 20.82 11.46 8.01
N MET A 182 21.48 11.05 9.11
CA MET A 182 21.16 9.80 9.79
C MET A 182 19.78 9.82 10.45
N ALA A 183 19.43 10.93 11.10
CA ALA A 183 18.12 11.08 11.74
C ALA A 183 16.99 11.14 10.69
N TYR A 184 17.26 11.74 9.53
CA TYR A 184 16.31 11.84 8.44
C TYR A 184 16.05 10.48 7.77
N ILE A 185 17.10 9.67 7.53
CA ILE A 185 16.96 8.32 6.94
C ILE A 185 16.22 7.38 7.90
N LEU A 186 16.55 7.44 9.19
CA LEU A 186 15.97 6.57 10.21
C LEU A 186 14.62 7.09 10.75
N SER A 187 14.13 8.25 10.28
CA SER A 187 12.82 8.73 10.71
C SER A 187 11.71 7.88 10.08
N GLY A 188 10.71 7.53 10.90
CA GLY A 188 9.50 6.84 10.43
C GLY A 188 8.54 7.72 9.61
N GLY A 189 8.84 9.02 9.47
CA GLY A 189 8.08 9.98 8.66
C GLY A 189 8.83 10.39 7.39
N GLY A 190 8.22 11.26 6.57
CA GLY A 190 8.81 11.73 5.32
C GLY A 190 8.79 10.66 4.23
N LEU A 191 7.62 10.45 3.65
CA LEU A 191 7.40 9.48 2.57
C LEU A 191 6.62 10.13 1.43
N THR A 192 7.34 10.50 0.38
CA THR A 192 6.72 11.12 -0.81
C THR A 192 6.05 10.05 -1.66
N PHE A 193 4.73 10.11 -1.79
CA PHE A 193 3.94 9.12 -2.54
C PHE A 193 4.45 8.88 -3.97
N TYR A 194 4.80 9.95 -4.71
CA TYR A 194 5.23 9.85 -6.11
C TYR A 194 6.52 9.06 -6.29
N GLY A 195 7.48 9.26 -5.39
CA GLY A 195 8.72 8.49 -5.43
C GLY A 195 8.45 6.99 -5.31
N GLY A 196 7.57 6.61 -4.39
CA GLY A 196 7.18 5.23 -4.22
C GLY A 196 6.48 4.65 -5.44
N LEU A 197 5.50 5.37 -5.99
CA LEU A 197 4.75 4.95 -7.18
C LEU A 197 5.68 4.74 -8.39
N ILE A 198 6.58 5.68 -8.67
CA ILE A 198 7.48 5.64 -9.83
C ILE A 198 8.47 4.49 -9.70
N CYS A 199 9.18 4.39 -8.57
CA CYS A 199 10.19 3.37 -8.35
C CYS A 199 9.58 1.96 -8.35
N ALA A 200 8.44 1.75 -7.68
CA ALA A 200 7.73 0.47 -7.71
C ALA A 200 7.27 0.10 -9.12
N THR A 201 6.71 1.05 -9.87
CA THR A 201 6.25 0.81 -11.24
C THR A 201 7.40 0.40 -12.15
N ILE A 202 8.54 1.08 -12.09
CA ILE A 202 9.73 0.75 -12.88
C ILE A 202 10.24 -0.65 -12.52
N ALA A 203 10.37 -0.97 -11.23
CA ALA A 203 10.82 -2.29 -10.77
C ALA A 203 9.89 -3.41 -11.27
N ILE A 204 8.57 -3.23 -11.16
CA ILE A 204 7.58 -4.21 -11.63
C ILE A 204 7.61 -4.36 -13.15
N ILE A 205 7.80 -3.27 -13.92
CA ILE A 205 7.92 -3.34 -15.39
C ILE A 205 9.16 -4.12 -15.81
N ILE A 206 10.32 -3.84 -15.19
CA ILE A 206 11.58 -4.55 -15.46
C ILE A 206 11.41 -6.04 -15.13
N PHE A 207 10.84 -6.35 -13.96
CA PHE A 207 10.56 -7.72 -13.54
C PHE A 207 9.62 -8.44 -14.52
N ALA A 208 8.49 -7.84 -14.86
CA ALA A 208 7.52 -8.42 -15.79
C ALA A 208 8.14 -8.69 -17.17
N ARG A 209 8.97 -7.78 -17.69
CA ARG A 209 9.71 -7.97 -18.94
C ARG A 209 10.71 -9.13 -18.85
N LYS A 210 11.51 -9.18 -17.77
CA LYS A 210 12.47 -10.26 -17.52
C LYS A 210 11.80 -11.63 -17.48
N HIS A 211 10.60 -11.71 -16.91
CA HIS A 211 9.82 -12.95 -16.78
C HIS A 211 8.79 -13.17 -17.90
N LYS A 212 8.86 -12.40 -19.00
CA LYS A 212 7.96 -12.52 -20.16
C LYS A 212 6.47 -12.43 -19.82
N ILE A 213 6.12 -11.73 -18.74
CA ILE A 213 4.74 -11.45 -18.36
C ILE A 213 4.23 -10.29 -19.23
N PRO A 214 3.18 -10.47 -20.05
CA PRO A 214 2.71 -9.40 -20.93
C PRO A 214 2.15 -8.22 -20.12
N LEU A 215 2.77 -7.04 -20.26
CA LEU A 215 2.45 -5.86 -19.45
C LEU A 215 0.98 -5.43 -19.53
N ARG A 216 0.33 -5.60 -20.68
CA ARG A 216 -1.11 -5.25 -20.84
C ARG A 216 -2.01 -6.15 -19.98
N HIS A 217 -1.69 -7.44 -19.90
CA HIS A 217 -2.43 -8.37 -19.05
C HIS A 217 -2.18 -8.14 -17.57
N LEU A 218 -0.93 -7.81 -17.21
CA LEU A 218 -0.58 -7.45 -15.84
C LEU A 218 -1.28 -6.15 -15.42
N ALA A 219 -1.22 -5.10 -16.24
CA ALA A 219 -1.87 -3.82 -15.99
C ALA A 219 -3.39 -3.97 -15.83
N ASP A 220 -4.07 -4.69 -16.74
CA ASP A 220 -5.50 -4.97 -16.58
C ASP A 220 -5.81 -5.77 -15.30
N SER A 221 -4.89 -6.63 -14.84
CA SER A 221 -5.09 -7.38 -13.59
C SER A 221 -4.89 -6.50 -12.35
N LEU A 222 -3.98 -5.54 -12.44
CA LEU A 222 -3.71 -4.55 -11.39
C LEU A 222 -4.82 -3.51 -11.28
N ALA A 223 -5.47 -3.13 -12.38
CA ALA A 223 -6.51 -2.08 -12.41
C ALA A 223 -7.57 -2.19 -11.29
N PRO A 224 -8.34 -3.28 -11.17
CA PRO A 224 -9.30 -3.42 -10.06
C PRO A 224 -8.61 -3.59 -8.71
N ALA A 225 -7.45 -4.26 -8.65
CA ALA A 225 -6.73 -4.49 -7.40
C ALA A 225 -6.23 -3.17 -6.78
N LEU A 226 -5.71 -2.25 -7.59
CA LEU A 226 -5.26 -0.92 -7.17
C LEU A 226 -6.43 -0.07 -6.66
N MET A 227 -7.57 -0.10 -7.35
CA MET A 227 -8.76 0.64 -6.94
C MET A 227 -9.28 0.19 -5.58
N LEU A 228 -9.36 -1.13 -5.34
CA LEU A 228 -9.77 -1.64 -4.03
C LEU A 228 -8.71 -1.42 -2.95
N ALA A 229 -7.42 -1.59 -3.29
CA ALA A 229 -6.33 -1.30 -2.37
C ALA A 229 -6.33 0.17 -1.91
N TYR A 230 -6.65 1.10 -2.81
CA TYR A 230 -6.83 2.50 -2.45
C TYR A 230 -8.01 2.69 -1.50
N ALA A 231 -9.17 2.09 -1.80
CA ALA A 231 -10.34 2.14 -0.90
C ALA A 231 -10.01 1.64 0.51
N ILE A 232 -9.31 0.51 0.64
CA ILE A 232 -8.89 -0.04 1.93
C ILE A 232 -7.88 0.89 2.63
N GLY A 233 -6.95 1.49 1.89
CA GLY A 233 -6.01 2.46 2.45
C GLY A 233 -6.72 3.69 3.02
N ARG A 234 -7.79 4.15 2.35
CA ARG A 234 -8.63 5.26 2.81
C ARG A 234 -9.43 4.96 4.06
N ILE A 235 -9.78 3.70 4.30
CA ILE A 235 -10.30 3.26 5.61
C ILE A 235 -9.23 3.49 6.69
N GLY A 236 -7.97 3.16 6.40
CA GLY A 236 -6.84 3.44 7.29
C GLY A 236 -6.73 4.91 7.65
N CYS A 237 -6.81 5.81 6.66
CA CYS A 237 -6.82 7.25 6.87
C CYS A 237 -8.00 7.69 7.76
N GLN A 238 -9.21 7.21 7.45
CA GLN A 238 -10.41 7.54 8.22
C GLN A 238 -10.32 7.07 9.66
N VAL A 239 -9.83 5.84 9.90
CA VAL A 239 -9.75 5.25 11.24
C VAL A 239 -8.69 5.93 12.09
N ALA A 240 -7.53 6.25 11.50
CA ALA A 240 -6.44 6.90 12.21
C ALA A 240 -6.69 8.40 12.47
N GLY A 241 -7.45 9.07 11.59
CA GLY A 241 -7.55 10.53 11.60
C GLY A 241 -6.18 11.14 11.28
N ASP A 242 -5.61 10.80 10.13
CA ASP A 242 -4.24 11.14 9.72
C ASP A 242 -4.09 12.48 8.99
N GLY A 243 -5.12 13.33 8.99
CA GLY A 243 -5.09 14.63 8.31
C GLY A 243 -5.68 14.63 6.91
N ASP A 244 -6.11 13.47 6.40
CA ASP A 244 -6.70 13.39 5.06
C ASP A 244 -8.16 13.84 4.96
N TRP A 245 -8.64 14.62 5.92
CA TRP A 245 -9.98 15.22 5.94
C TRP A 245 -10.13 16.41 4.98
N GLY A 246 -11.39 16.74 4.71
CA GLY A 246 -11.77 17.81 3.80
C GLY A 246 -11.76 19.18 4.45
N ILE A 247 -12.22 20.20 3.71
CA ILE A 247 -12.44 21.54 4.24
C ILE A 247 -13.53 21.53 5.33
N GLU A 248 -13.55 22.60 6.12
CA GLU A 248 -14.57 22.83 7.14
C GLU A 248 -15.99 22.71 6.54
N ASN A 249 -16.85 21.98 7.23
CA ASN A 249 -18.23 21.73 6.86
C ASN A 249 -19.15 21.91 8.08
N THR A 250 -19.66 23.11 8.26
CA THR A 250 -20.67 23.43 9.28
C THR A 250 -22.11 23.31 8.77
N SER A 251 -22.30 22.90 7.51
CA SER A 251 -23.63 22.78 6.92
C SER A 251 -24.38 21.57 7.50
N PRO A 252 -25.70 21.68 7.75
CA PRO A 252 -26.48 20.56 8.24
C PRO A 252 -26.45 19.40 7.23
N ASN A 253 -26.52 18.18 7.75
CA ASN A 253 -26.51 16.98 6.94
C ASN A 253 -27.73 16.95 6.00
N PRO A 254 -27.55 17.02 4.67
CA PRO A 254 -28.66 16.98 3.72
C PRO A 254 -29.29 15.58 3.63
N LEU A 255 -28.58 14.54 4.07
CA LEU A 255 -29.03 13.15 4.10
C LEU A 255 -29.31 12.73 5.55
N GLY A 256 -30.34 13.31 6.16
CA GLY A 256 -30.67 13.11 7.58
C GLY A 256 -31.01 11.67 8.01
N PHE A 257 -31.08 10.71 7.07
CA PHE A 257 -31.17 9.28 7.38
C PHE A 257 -29.79 8.63 7.65
N LEU A 258 -28.70 9.31 7.30
CA LEU A 258 -27.33 8.87 7.56
C LEU A 258 -26.79 9.54 8.83
N PRO A 259 -25.90 8.85 9.59
CA PRO A 259 -25.17 9.46 10.69
C PRO A 259 -24.42 10.74 10.30
N ASP A 260 -24.45 11.75 11.18
CA ASP A 260 -23.84 13.06 10.90
C ASP A 260 -22.34 12.99 10.61
N TRP A 261 -21.62 12.04 11.22
CA TRP A 261 -20.19 11.85 10.96
C TRP A 261 -19.87 11.52 9.50
N MET A 262 -20.84 11.00 8.74
CA MET A 262 -20.67 10.73 7.31
C MET A 262 -20.75 12.01 6.48
N TRP A 263 -21.21 13.12 7.04
CA TRP A 263 -21.31 14.41 6.37
C TRP A 263 -20.32 15.44 6.94
N SER A 264 -20.29 15.56 8.26
CA SER A 264 -19.45 16.50 9.00
C SER A 264 -18.88 15.81 10.23
N TYR A 265 -17.55 15.79 10.36
CA TYR A 265 -16.88 15.07 11.43
C TYR A 265 -15.71 15.86 12.02
N ASN A 266 -15.60 15.84 13.35
CA ASN A 266 -14.59 16.59 14.09
C ASN A 266 -13.30 15.79 14.37
N TYR A 267 -13.21 14.55 13.89
CA TYR A 267 -12.01 13.71 14.04
C TYR A 267 -11.43 13.66 15.48
N PRO A 268 -12.22 13.25 16.48
CA PRO A 268 -11.74 13.14 17.86
C PRO A 268 -10.68 12.05 17.97
N HIS A 269 -9.63 12.30 18.75
CA HIS A 269 -8.48 11.41 18.92
C HIS A 269 -7.67 11.18 17.65
N ASN A 270 -7.58 12.19 16.78
CA ASN A 270 -6.79 12.11 15.55
C ASN A 270 -5.29 11.89 15.85
N VAL A 271 -4.62 11.07 15.03
CA VAL A 271 -3.21 10.69 15.24
C VAL A 271 -2.23 11.84 15.09
N ASN A 272 -2.63 12.89 14.37
CA ASN A 272 -1.82 14.10 14.20
C ASN A 272 -1.88 15.03 15.43
N GLU A 273 -2.73 14.73 16.39
CA GLU A 273 -2.93 15.51 17.61
C GLU A 273 -3.33 16.99 17.34
N VAL A 274 -3.99 17.25 16.20
CA VAL A 274 -4.39 18.61 15.74
C VAL A 274 -5.75 19.01 16.31
N GLY A 275 -5.89 20.30 16.65
CA GLY A 275 -7.15 20.94 17.02
C GLY A 275 -7.19 21.41 18.47
N VAL A 276 -8.34 21.30 19.11
CA VAL A 276 -8.59 21.71 20.50
C VAL A 276 -8.61 20.50 21.44
N PRO A 277 -8.24 20.64 22.71
CA PRO A 277 -8.33 19.56 23.70
C PRO A 277 -9.77 19.09 23.90
N ILE A 278 -9.95 17.77 24.06
CA ILE A 278 -11.24 17.17 24.38
C ILE A 278 -11.49 17.31 25.90
N PRO A 279 -12.61 17.91 26.35
CA PRO A 279 -12.92 18.06 27.77
C PRO A 279 -12.91 16.70 28.50
N GLY A 280 -12.15 16.61 29.60
CA GLY A 280 -12.03 15.38 30.39
C GLY A 280 -11.08 14.31 29.82
N CYS A 281 -10.37 14.58 28.72
CA CYS A 281 -9.34 13.70 28.17
C CYS A 281 -7.95 14.27 28.46
N ASN A 282 -7.06 13.45 29.02
CA ASN A 282 -5.65 13.81 29.25
C ASN A 282 -4.72 12.79 28.60
N GLY A 283 -3.63 13.26 27.98
CA GLY A 283 -2.62 12.42 27.34
C GLY A 283 -2.59 12.55 25.81
N ARG A 284 -1.88 11.62 25.16
CA ARG A 284 -1.76 11.59 23.69
C ARG A 284 -3.10 11.31 23.04
N TYR A 285 -3.30 11.91 21.87
CA TYR A 285 -4.54 11.77 21.10
C TYR A 285 -5.78 12.28 21.86
N CYS A 286 -5.65 13.27 22.74
CA CYS A 286 -6.78 13.91 23.43
C CYS A 286 -7.22 15.23 22.76
N THR A 287 -7.15 15.29 21.43
CA THR A 287 -7.53 16.47 20.63
C THR A 287 -8.57 16.13 19.57
N GLN A 288 -9.31 17.15 19.15
CA GLN A 288 -10.31 17.08 18.08
C GLN A 288 -10.36 18.40 17.32
N LEU A 289 -10.87 18.38 16.08
CA LEU A 289 -11.09 19.60 15.33
C LEU A 289 -12.20 20.44 15.98
N PRO A 290 -12.04 21.78 16.05
CA PRO A 290 -13.01 22.67 16.68
C PRO A 290 -14.36 22.65 15.96
N THR A 291 -14.33 22.48 14.64
CA THR A 291 -15.50 22.38 13.77
C THR A 291 -15.45 21.12 12.94
N GLY A 292 -16.62 20.68 12.46
CA GLY A 292 -16.71 19.47 11.64
C GLY A 292 -16.19 19.73 10.23
N HIS A 293 -15.55 18.71 9.66
CA HIS A 293 -14.96 18.76 8.32
C HIS A 293 -15.56 17.66 7.45
N PHE A 294 -15.51 17.83 6.13
CA PHE A 294 -15.94 16.77 5.22
C PHE A 294 -15.09 15.51 5.42
N PRO A 295 -15.70 14.33 5.61
CA PRO A 295 -14.95 13.10 5.81
C PRO A 295 -14.47 12.51 4.48
N THR A 296 -13.55 13.20 3.81
CA THR A 296 -13.03 12.82 2.49
C THR A 296 -12.49 11.39 2.42
N PRO A 297 -11.74 10.84 3.42
CA PRO A 297 -11.29 9.45 3.34
C PRO A 297 -12.46 8.45 3.32
N PHE A 298 -13.56 8.76 4.00
CA PHE A 298 -14.77 7.96 3.93
C PHE A 298 -15.42 8.03 2.54
N TYR A 299 -15.53 9.22 1.94
CA TYR A 299 -16.06 9.38 0.58
C TYR A 299 -15.22 8.62 -0.45
N GLU A 300 -13.89 8.74 -0.38
CA GLU A 300 -12.97 8.02 -1.26
C GLU A 300 -13.12 6.50 -1.07
N THR A 301 -13.25 6.01 0.16
CA THR A 301 -13.50 4.58 0.43
C THR A 301 -14.76 4.08 -0.28
N VAL A 302 -15.87 4.81 -0.16
CA VAL A 302 -17.15 4.44 -0.78
C VAL A 302 -17.04 4.47 -2.30
N VAL A 303 -16.58 5.59 -2.86
CA VAL A 303 -16.49 5.78 -4.31
C VAL A 303 -15.54 4.75 -4.92
N CYS A 304 -14.32 4.57 -4.37
CA CYS A 304 -13.37 3.61 -4.90
C CYS A 304 -13.86 2.16 -4.76
N THR A 305 -14.62 1.82 -3.72
CA THR A 305 -15.25 0.48 -3.63
C THR A 305 -16.29 0.27 -4.73
N LEU A 306 -17.11 1.29 -5.04
CA LEU A 306 -18.06 1.24 -6.16
C LEU A 306 -17.33 1.14 -7.51
N LEU A 307 -16.29 1.95 -7.72
CA LEU A 307 -15.46 1.93 -8.93
C LEU A 307 -14.74 0.59 -9.10
N PHE A 308 -14.27 -0.02 -8.01
CA PHE A 308 -13.78 -1.40 -8.01
C PHE A 308 -14.86 -2.35 -8.52
N GLY A 309 -16.09 -2.25 -8.00
CA GLY A 309 -17.23 -3.04 -8.46
C GLY A 309 -17.48 -2.92 -9.97
N VAL A 310 -17.43 -1.69 -10.49
CA VAL A 310 -17.53 -1.40 -11.93
C VAL A 310 -16.38 -2.05 -12.72
N LEU A 311 -15.13 -1.81 -12.34
CA LEU A 311 -13.96 -2.40 -12.99
C LEU A 311 -14.01 -3.93 -12.95
N TRP A 312 -14.39 -4.50 -11.80
CA TRP A 312 -14.52 -5.93 -11.62
C TRP A 312 -15.60 -6.50 -12.53
N ALA A 313 -16.79 -5.89 -12.61
CA ALA A 313 -17.86 -6.33 -13.49
C ALA A 313 -17.47 -6.25 -14.98
N LEU A 314 -16.72 -5.22 -15.36
CA LEU A 314 -16.32 -4.96 -16.74
C LEU A 314 -15.09 -5.75 -17.20
N ARG A 315 -14.30 -6.34 -16.28
CA ARG A 315 -13.03 -7.01 -16.59
C ARG A 315 -13.11 -8.15 -17.63
N LYS A 316 -14.28 -8.77 -17.76
CA LYS A 316 -14.54 -9.84 -18.75
C LYS A 316 -15.06 -9.31 -20.08
N LYS A 317 -15.65 -8.11 -20.08
CA LYS A 317 -16.35 -7.50 -21.22
C LYS A 317 -15.43 -6.56 -22.01
N ILE A 318 -14.53 -5.86 -21.34
CA ILE A 318 -13.66 -4.87 -21.97
C ILE A 318 -12.57 -5.56 -22.79
N ARG A 319 -12.56 -5.23 -24.08
CA ARG A 319 -11.47 -5.50 -25.03
C ARG A 319 -11.16 -4.18 -25.75
N PRO A 320 -9.92 -3.97 -26.21
CA PRO A 320 -8.74 -4.85 -26.13
C PRO A 320 -8.03 -4.88 -24.76
N PHE A 321 -7.03 -5.75 -24.61
CA PHE A 321 -6.19 -5.80 -23.41
C PHE A 321 -5.40 -4.49 -23.22
N GLY A 322 -5.37 -4.00 -21.98
CA GLY A 322 -4.88 -2.69 -21.58
C GLY A 322 -5.99 -1.64 -21.46
N ALA A 323 -7.17 -1.88 -22.04
CA ALA A 323 -8.27 -0.91 -21.97
C ALA A 323 -8.94 -0.88 -20.59
N LEU A 324 -8.89 -1.97 -19.82
CA LEU A 324 -9.40 -1.96 -18.44
C LEU A 324 -8.51 -1.08 -17.55
N PHE A 325 -7.18 -1.15 -17.74
CA PHE A 325 -6.26 -0.24 -17.06
C PHE A 325 -6.45 1.22 -17.50
N ALA A 326 -6.68 1.46 -18.79
CA ALA A 326 -7.02 2.80 -19.28
C ALA A 326 -8.29 3.37 -18.61
N LEU A 327 -9.33 2.55 -18.46
CA LEU A 327 -10.55 2.93 -17.72
C LEU A 327 -10.24 3.21 -16.25
N TYR A 328 -9.42 2.39 -15.60
CA TYR A 328 -8.96 2.65 -14.23
C TYR A 328 -8.29 4.03 -14.10
N LEU A 329 -7.39 4.41 -15.02
CA LEU A 329 -6.74 5.73 -14.98
C LEU A 329 -7.74 6.88 -15.09
N ILE A 330 -8.75 6.74 -15.95
CA ILE A 330 -9.82 7.73 -16.10
C ILE A 330 -10.64 7.83 -14.81
N LEU A 331 -11.12 6.71 -14.29
CA LEU A 331 -11.98 6.69 -13.10
C LEU A 331 -11.23 7.19 -11.86
N ASN A 332 -9.98 6.76 -11.68
CA ASN A 332 -9.12 7.21 -10.58
C ASN A 332 -8.78 8.70 -10.69
N GLY A 333 -8.51 9.20 -11.90
CA GLY A 333 -8.28 10.62 -12.11
C GLY A 333 -9.53 11.46 -11.84
N LEU A 334 -10.72 11.02 -12.30
CA LEU A 334 -11.97 11.74 -12.03
C LEU A 334 -12.29 11.77 -10.54
N GLU A 335 -12.23 10.63 -9.86
CA GLU A 335 -12.44 10.54 -8.42
C GLU A 335 -11.51 11.49 -7.67
N ARG A 336 -10.21 11.45 -7.98
CA ARG A 336 -9.23 12.31 -7.32
C ARG A 336 -9.50 13.78 -7.58
N PHE A 337 -9.84 14.15 -8.82
CA PHE A 337 -10.13 15.54 -9.18
C PHE A 337 -11.32 16.11 -8.38
N PHE A 338 -12.40 15.34 -8.22
CA PHE A 338 -13.58 15.80 -7.49
C PHE A 338 -13.35 15.87 -5.98
N ILE A 339 -12.66 14.88 -5.40
CA ILE A 339 -12.33 14.88 -3.97
C ILE A 339 -11.39 16.03 -3.62
N GLU A 340 -10.45 16.35 -4.50
CA GLU A 340 -9.50 17.42 -4.29
C GLU A 340 -10.17 18.81 -4.14
N LYS A 341 -11.35 19.01 -4.75
CA LYS A 341 -12.15 20.25 -4.57
C LYS A 341 -12.66 20.44 -3.15
N ILE A 342 -12.83 19.35 -2.40
CA ILE A 342 -13.29 19.37 -1.01
C ILE A 342 -12.16 19.08 -0.01
N ARG A 343 -10.91 18.92 -0.47
CA ARG A 343 -9.75 18.71 0.40
C ARG A 343 -9.07 20.01 0.83
N VAL A 344 -8.43 19.97 2.00
CA VAL A 344 -7.51 21.01 2.47
C VAL A 344 -6.12 20.73 1.87
N ASN A 345 -5.82 21.33 0.72
CA ASN A 345 -4.50 21.21 0.08
C ASN A 345 -4.00 22.56 -0.42
N ASN A 346 -2.66 22.70 -0.46
CA ASN A 346 -2.00 23.89 -0.95
C ASN A 346 -2.16 24.03 -2.47
N ARG A 347 -2.49 25.25 -2.93
CA ARG A 347 -2.62 25.58 -4.34
C ARG A 347 -1.28 26.09 -4.88
N MET A 348 -0.93 25.66 -6.08
CA MET A 348 0.28 26.08 -6.79
C MET A 348 -0.06 27.18 -7.78
N GLU A 349 0.81 28.17 -7.96
CA GLU A 349 0.67 29.13 -9.06
C GLU A 349 1.18 28.49 -10.36
N LEU A 350 0.29 28.27 -11.32
CA LEU A 350 0.63 27.67 -12.61
C LEU A 350 -0.05 28.46 -13.74
N PHE A 351 0.72 29.22 -14.50
CA PHE A 351 0.23 29.99 -15.67
C PHE A 351 -1.01 30.85 -15.38
N GLY A 352 -1.09 31.46 -14.19
CA GLY A 352 -2.25 32.28 -13.77
C GLY A 352 -3.46 31.49 -13.25
N LEU A 353 -3.36 30.16 -13.20
CA LEU A 353 -4.29 29.28 -12.50
C LEU A 353 -3.69 28.87 -11.15
N HIS A 354 -4.56 28.53 -10.19
CA HIS A 354 -4.13 28.07 -8.87
C HIS A 354 -4.54 26.60 -8.59
N PRO A 355 -4.14 25.61 -9.43
CA PRO A 355 -4.50 24.22 -9.19
C PRO A 355 -3.66 23.60 -8.07
N THR A 356 -4.18 22.57 -7.41
CA THR A 356 -3.35 21.74 -6.53
C THR A 356 -2.53 20.74 -7.35
N GLN A 357 -1.43 20.25 -6.79
CA GLN A 357 -0.60 19.22 -7.44
C GLN A 357 -1.42 17.97 -7.82
N ALA A 358 -2.37 17.58 -6.98
CA ALA A 358 -3.25 16.44 -7.24
C ALA A 358 -4.25 16.70 -8.38
N GLU A 359 -4.72 17.94 -8.59
CA GLU A 359 -5.58 18.30 -9.75
C GLU A 359 -4.82 18.16 -11.08
N VAL A 360 -3.57 18.60 -11.12
CA VAL A 360 -2.73 18.48 -12.31
C VAL A 360 -2.52 17.00 -12.66
N ILE A 361 -2.18 16.19 -11.65
CA ILE A 361 -1.85 14.78 -11.85
C ILE A 361 -3.09 13.97 -12.19
N SER A 362 -4.21 14.21 -11.49
CA SER A 362 -5.49 13.56 -11.81
C SER A 362 -5.96 13.88 -13.23
N THR A 363 -5.81 15.13 -13.67
CA THR A 363 -6.08 15.53 -15.06
C THR A 363 -5.16 14.78 -16.03
N GLY A 364 -3.87 14.68 -15.73
CA GLY A 364 -2.90 13.90 -16.50
C GLY A 364 -3.29 12.42 -16.61
N LEU A 365 -3.74 11.80 -15.51
CA LEU A 365 -4.21 10.41 -15.50
C LEU A 365 -5.44 10.23 -16.41
N VAL A 366 -6.39 11.16 -16.38
CA VAL A 366 -7.56 11.13 -17.27
C VAL A 366 -7.13 11.22 -18.73
N LEU A 367 -6.27 12.18 -19.09
CA LEU A 367 -5.80 12.37 -20.46
C LEU A 367 -5.01 11.16 -20.98
N VAL A 368 -4.09 10.63 -20.18
CA VAL A 368 -3.34 9.41 -20.51
C VAL A 368 -4.27 8.21 -20.66
N GLY A 369 -5.25 8.07 -19.77
CA GLY A 369 -6.27 7.02 -19.84
C GLY A 369 -7.10 7.10 -21.13
N ILE A 370 -7.60 8.29 -21.50
CA ILE A 370 -8.34 8.52 -22.74
C ILE A 370 -7.45 8.23 -23.95
N GLY A 371 -6.22 8.74 -23.97
CA GLY A 371 -5.26 8.51 -25.06
C GLY A 371 -4.97 7.02 -25.25
N LEU A 372 -4.71 6.30 -24.15
CA LEU A 372 -4.48 4.86 -24.16
C LEU A 372 -5.72 4.10 -24.66
N TRP A 373 -6.91 4.47 -24.21
CA TRP A 373 -8.17 3.86 -24.65
C TRP A 373 -8.36 4.02 -26.16
N ILE A 374 -8.20 5.23 -26.70
CA ILE A 374 -8.32 5.52 -28.13
C ILE A 374 -7.27 4.75 -28.93
N TYR A 375 -6.02 4.80 -28.51
CA TYR A 375 -4.91 4.10 -29.16
C TYR A 375 -5.15 2.60 -29.26
N LEU A 376 -5.55 1.97 -28.14
CA LEU A 376 -5.80 0.55 -28.10
C LEU A 376 -7.00 0.17 -28.99
N ARG A 377 -8.09 0.94 -28.98
CA ARG A 377 -9.24 0.67 -29.87
C ARG A 377 -8.88 0.78 -31.35
N ARG A 378 -8.09 1.79 -31.75
CA ARG A 378 -7.63 1.94 -33.13
C ARG A 378 -6.78 0.77 -33.61
N LYS A 379 -5.90 0.23 -32.76
CA LYS A 379 -5.08 -0.95 -33.09
C LYS A 379 -5.86 -2.26 -33.20
N THR A 380 -7.08 -2.31 -32.66
CA THR A 380 -7.89 -3.53 -32.60
C THR A 380 -9.11 -3.47 -33.53
N ALA A 381 -9.39 -2.31 -34.12
CA ALA A 381 -10.37 -2.20 -35.21
C ALA A 381 -9.87 -3.05 -36.40
N PRO A 382 -10.74 -3.85 -37.03
CA PRO A 382 -10.34 -4.66 -38.17
C PRO A 382 -9.87 -3.72 -39.30
N VAL A 383 -8.71 -4.01 -39.88
CA VAL A 383 -8.24 -3.39 -41.11
C VAL A 383 -9.21 -3.84 -42.21
N THR A 384 -10.32 -3.15 -42.36
CA THR A 384 -11.30 -3.41 -43.42
C THR A 384 -11.81 -2.07 -43.93
N ALA A 385 -10.97 -1.39 -44.72
CA ALA A 385 -11.34 -0.41 -45.76
C ALA A 385 -10.10 0.38 -46.23
N SER A 386 -9.14 -0.24 -46.93
CA SER A 386 -8.19 0.50 -47.78
C SER A 386 -7.47 -0.38 -48.82
N ARG A 387 -8.17 -1.37 -49.39
CA ARG A 387 -7.75 -2.04 -50.62
C ARG A 387 -8.96 -2.24 -51.52
N GLN A 388 -9.38 -1.15 -52.16
CA GLN A 388 -10.09 -1.12 -53.44
C GLN A 388 -10.30 0.35 -53.81
N ALA A 389 -9.34 0.90 -54.53
CA ALA A 389 -9.49 1.95 -55.53
C ALA A 389 -8.28 1.85 -56.45
#